data_AF-R6F9G7-F1
#
_entry.id   AF-R6F9G7-F1
#
_cell.length_a   1.000
_cell.length_b   1.000
_cell.length_c   1.000
_cell.angle_alpha   90.00
_cell.angle_beta   90.00
_cell.angle_gamma   90.00
#
_symmetry.space_group_name_H-M   'P 1'
#
loop_
_entity.id
_entity.type
_entity.pdbx_description
1 polymer ?
#
loop_
_entity_poly.entity_id
_entity_poly.type
_entity_poly.pdbx_seq_one_letter_code
_entity_poly.pdbx_strand_id
1 'polypeptide(L)'
;MTFIRNFITCIFSIIQISMRTIKILLMLLLTASQSALAFNQKTDTVIVTNDSCGIVQFIVTIDNTDSEALWIWLDSNDYGHDRKKAIRRYLMKRRGDFSIFDIGADPNMIGEWWHPSAPKYCFVKYLEPGKTFTIVFYSEKALTPNCWNCKNAIDDIRVFSDREINEYCPGLEAPYSIKRISYPHNVIAFPIKADKLSDTISK
;
A
#
# COMPACT_ATOMS: atom_id res chain seq x y z
N MET A 1 35.09 -58.17 -16.82
CA MET A 1 35.20 -56.70 -17.09
C MET A 1 33.89 -56.03 -17.51
N THR A 2 32.97 -56.73 -18.17
CA THR A 2 31.67 -56.19 -18.63
C THR A 2 30.72 -55.77 -17.52
N PHE A 3 30.68 -56.51 -16.41
CA PHE A 3 29.79 -56.21 -15.27
C PHE A 3 30.13 -54.88 -14.57
N ILE A 4 31.43 -54.63 -14.34
CA ILE A 4 31.91 -53.39 -13.72
C ILE A 4 31.62 -52.18 -14.61
N ARG A 5 31.82 -52.33 -15.93
CA ARG A 5 31.50 -51.28 -16.90
C ARG A 5 30.01 -50.94 -16.90
N ASN A 6 29.13 -51.95 -16.90
CA ASN A 6 27.68 -51.75 -16.87
C ASN A 6 27.21 -51.10 -15.56
N PHE A 7 27.81 -51.48 -14.43
CA PHE A 7 27.53 -50.90 -13.11
C PHE A 7 27.90 -49.41 -13.04
N ILE A 8 29.08 -49.03 -13.56
CA ILE A 8 29.53 -47.63 -13.62
C ILE A 8 28.59 -46.79 -14.50
N THR A 9 28.20 -47.28 -15.68
CA THR A 9 27.25 -46.57 -16.55
C THR A 9 25.87 -46.37 -15.91
N CYS A 10 25.41 -47.32 -15.10
CA CYS A 10 24.15 -47.19 -14.37
C CYS A 10 24.22 -46.09 -13.31
N ILE A 11 25.31 -46.04 -12.53
CA ILE A 11 25.55 -44.98 -11.54
C ILE A 11 25.61 -43.60 -12.20
N PHE A 12 26.35 -43.46 -13.31
CA PHE A 12 26.40 -42.19 -14.05
C PHE A 12 25.03 -41.75 -14.56
N SER A 13 24.20 -42.69 -15.05
CA SER A 13 22.84 -42.39 -15.51
C SER A 13 21.94 -41.91 -14.36
N ILE A 14 22.04 -42.54 -13.18
CA ILE A 14 21.27 -42.15 -11.99
C ILE A 14 21.69 -40.74 -11.51
N ILE A 15 22.99 -40.45 -11.47
CA ILE A 15 23.51 -39.13 -11.10
C ILE A 15 23.02 -38.07 -12.09
N GLN A 16 23.05 -38.37 -13.39
CA GLN A 16 22.64 -37.44 -14.44
C GLN A 16 21.13 -37.12 -14.36
N ILE A 17 20.29 -38.14 -14.10
CA ILE A 17 18.85 -37.94 -13.87
C ILE A 17 18.63 -37.08 -12.63
N SER A 18 19.31 -37.40 -11.52
CA SER A 18 19.16 -36.68 -10.24
C SER A 18 19.54 -35.19 -10.37
N MET A 19 20.63 -34.89 -11.05
CA MET A 19 21.07 -33.53 -11.34
C MET A 19 20.10 -32.76 -12.24
N ARG A 20 19.47 -33.44 -13.20
CA ARG A 20 18.44 -32.84 -14.06
C ARG A 20 17.17 -32.50 -13.26
N THR A 21 16.75 -33.39 -12.38
CA THR A 21 15.57 -33.16 -11.51
C THR A 21 15.79 -32.01 -10.55
N ILE A 22 16.98 -31.92 -9.92
CA ILE A 22 17.35 -30.81 -9.03
C ILE A 22 17.34 -29.49 -9.79
N LYS A 23 17.89 -29.44 -11.02
CA LYS A 23 17.86 -28.23 -11.85
C LYS A 23 16.44 -27.79 -12.19
N ILE A 24 15.55 -28.73 -12.54
CA ILE A 24 14.14 -28.43 -12.84
C ILE A 24 13.43 -27.90 -11.59
N LEU A 25 13.63 -28.54 -10.42
CA LEU A 25 13.07 -28.09 -9.16
C LEU A 25 13.56 -26.68 -8.79
N LEU A 26 14.85 -26.40 -8.99
CA LEU A 26 15.43 -25.09 -8.74
C LEU A 26 14.85 -24.03 -9.69
N MET A 27 14.64 -24.37 -10.97
CA MET A 27 14.03 -23.47 -11.94
C MET A 27 12.55 -23.20 -11.61
N LEU A 28 11.81 -24.20 -11.12
CA LEU A 28 10.44 -24.05 -10.60
C LEU A 28 10.41 -23.17 -9.35
N LEU A 29 11.37 -23.33 -8.43
CA LEU A 29 11.51 -22.48 -7.26
C LEU A 29 11.83 -21.03 -7.64
N LEU A 30 12.71 -20.83 -8.63
CA LEU A 30 13.11 -19.50 -9.10
C LEU A 30 12.01 -18.78 -9.90
N THR A 31 11.16 -19.54 -10.61
CA THR A 31 9.99 -18.99 -11.30
C THR A 31 8.84 -18.70 -10.33
N ALA A 32 8.66 -19.51 -9.29
CA ALA A 32 7.76 -19.19 -8.18
C ALA A 32 8.27 -18.05 -7.29
N SER A 33 9.59 -17.79 -7.27
CA SER A 33 10.19 -16.69 -6.51
C SER A 33 10.31 -15.38 -7.30
N GLN A 34 9.86 -15.32 -8.56
CA GLN A 34 9.61 -14.02 -9.18
C GLN A 34 8.46 -13.41 -8.39
N SER A 35 8.78 -12.46 -7.51
CA SER A 35 7.77 -11.70 -6.81
C SER A 35 6.90 -11.00 -7.85
N ALA A 36 5.77 -11.61 -8.19
CA ALA A 36 4.63 -10.82 -8.57
C ALA A 36 4.48 -9.81 -7.43
N LEU A 37 4.63 -8.52 -7.72
CA LEU A 37 4.30 -7.51 -6.73
C LEU A 37 2.88 -7.84 -6.26
N ALA A 38 2.67 -7.85 -4.94
CA ALA A 38 1.36 -8.16 -4.35
C ALA A 38 0.26 -7.24 -4.91
N PHE A 39 0.65 -6.11 -5.48
CA PHE A 39 -0.24 -5.19 -6.18
C PHE A 39 0.42 -4.58 -7.40
N ASN A 40 -0.42 -4.16 -8.34
CA ASN A 40 -0.02 -3.19 -9.36
C ASN A 40 -0.43 -1.79 -8.91
N GLN A 41 0.48 -0.83 -9.07
CA GLN A 41 0.19 0.59 -8.85
C GLN A 41 0.33 1.35 -10.16
N LYS A 42 -0.72 2.07 -10.53
CA LYS A 42 -0.76 2.94 -11.70
C LYS A 42 -1.01 4.38 -11.27
N THR A 43 -0.25 5.32 -11.81
CA THR A 43 -0.46 6.75 -11.58
C THR A 43 -0.78 7.43 -12.90
N ASP A 44 -1.97 8.01 -13.00
CA ASP A 44 -2.41 8.84 -14.13
C ASP A 44 -2.43 10.31 -13.71
N THR A 45 -2.21 11.22 -14.66
CA THR A 45 -2.35 12.66 -14.47
C THR A 45 -3.36 13.20 -15.46
N VAL A 46 -4.38 13.90 -14.97
CA VAL A 46 -5.43 14.53 -15.78
C VAL A 46 -5.39 16.03 -15.55
N ILE A 47 -5.38 16.80 -16.63
CA ILE A 47 -5.41 18.26 -16.61
C ILE A 47 -6.67 18.70 -17.33
N VAL A 48 -7.59 19.34 -16.60
CA VAL A 48 -8.81 19.92 -17.15
C VAL A 48 -8.68 21.43 -17.08
N THR A 49 -8.66 22.09 -18.24
CA THR A 49 -8.60 23.55 -18.34
C THR A 49 -9.95 24.10 -18.78
N ASN A 50 -10.45 25.07 -18.03
CA ASN A 50 -11.52 25.99 -18.43
C ASN A 50 -10.91 27.41 -18.52
N ASP A 51 -11.57 28.33 -19.24
CA ASP A 51 -11.07 29.66 -19.60
C ASP A 51 -10.55 30.50 -18.41
N SER A 52 -10.97 30.19 -17.19
CA SER A 52 -10.58 30.86 -15.95
C SER A 52 -9.95 29.96 -14.88
N CYS A 53 -9.89 28.64 -15.07
CA CYS A 53 -9.45 27.69 -14.04
C CYS A 53 -8.85 26.41 -14.63
N GLY A 54 -7.72 25.97 -14.08
CA GLY A 54 -7.15 24.65 -14.33
C GLY A 54 -7.37 23.73 -13.12
N ILE A 55 -7.93 22.55 -13.34
CA ILE A 55 -7.95 21.46 -12.36
C ILE A 55 -6.92 20.44 -12.79
N VAL A 56 -6.00 20.12 -11.89
CA VAL A 56 -5.03 19.03 -12.09
C VAL A 56 -5.32 17.93 -11.10
N GLN A 57 -5.43 16.71 -11.61
CA GLN A 57 -5.70 15.50 -10.85
C GLN A 57 -4.56 14.51 -11.02
N PHE A 58 -4.12 13.93 -9.91
CA PHE A 58 -3.24 12.78 -9.85
C PHE A 58 -4.07 11.60 -9.35
N ILE A 59 -4.22 10.59 -10.19
CA ILE A 59 -5.06 9.43 -9.93
C ILE A 59 -4.13 8.25 -9.69
N VAL A 60 -4.05 7.81 -8.44
CA VAL A 60 -3.29 6.61 -8.07
C VAL A 60 -4.27 5.46 -7.94
N THR A 61 -4.10 4.43 -8.76
CA THR A 61 -4.92 3.21 -8.75
C THR A 61 -4.06 2.05 -8.27
N ILE A 62 -4.57 1.32 -7.28
CA ILE A 62 -3.92 0.14 -6.70
C ILE A 62 -4.83 -1.04 -6.99
N ASP A 63 -4.31 -2.01 -7.73
CA ASP A 63 -4.96 -3.28 -8.04
C ASP A 63 -4.34 -4.37 -7.18
N ASN A 64 -5.14 -5.04 -6.35
CA ASN A 64 -4.68 -6.18 -5.59
C ASN A 64 -4.56 -7.39 -6.52
N THR A 65 -3.31 -7.74 -6.86
CA THR A 65 -2.97 -8.91 -7.67
C THR A 65 -2.52 -10.10 -6.83
N ASP A 66 -2.47 -9.94 -5.52
CA ASP A 66 -2.16 -11.01 -4.58
C ASP A 66 -3.37 -11.92 -4.36
N SER A 67 -3.07 -13.11 -3.86
CA SER A 67 -4.01 -14.07 -3.30
C SER A 67 -4.53 -13.67 -1.92
N GLU A 68 -3.82 -12.78 -1.21
CA GLU A 68 -4.21 -12.25 0.10
C GLU A 68 -4.76 -10.83 0.01
N ALA A 69 -5.46 -10.41 1.06
CA ALA A 69 -5.92 -9.03 1.15
C ALA A 69 -4.76 -8.07 1.44
N LEU A 70 -4.92 -6.83 0.97
CA LEU A 70 -3.98 -5.75 1.20
C LEU A 70 -4.59 -4.67 2.06
N TRP A 71 -3.73 -4.01 2.83
CA TRP A 71 -4.07 -2.86 3.64
C TRP A 71 -3.41 -1.63 3.05
N ILE A 72 -4.20 -0.80 2.38
CA ILE A 72 -3.75 0.48 1.85
C ILE A 72 -3.92 1.51 2.95
N TRP A 73 -2.81 2.15 3.30
CA TRP A 73 -2.69 3.17 4.32
C TRP A 73 -2.27 4.46 3.65
N LEU A 74 -3.12 5.48 3.72
CA LEU A 74 -2.78 6.82 3.29
C LEU A 74 -2.59 7.66 4.53
N ASP A 75 -1.38 8.09 4.83
CA ASP A 75 -1.11 8.85 6.04
C ASP A 75 -0.01 9.89 5.84
N SER A 76 -0.34 11.15 6.10
CA SER A 76 0.61 12.28 6.00
C SER A 76 1.62 12.34 7.15
N ASN A 77 1.45 11.54 8.20
CA ASN A 77 2.38 11.53 9.32
C ASN A 77 3.61 10.69 8.99
N ASP A 78 4.78 11.33 9.03
CA ASP A 78 6.04 10.61 9.15
C ASP A 78 6.15 10.02 10.56
N TYR A 79 5.73 8.77 10.71
CA TYR A 79 5.88 8.01 11.95
C TYR A 79 7.36 7.75 12.34
N GLY A 80 8.32 8.25 11.58
CA GLY A 80 9.73 7.98 11.78
C GLY A 80 10.03 6.48 11.70
N HIS A 81 10.92 6.00 12.56
CA HIS A 81 11.50 4.66 12.46
C HIS A 81 10.62 3.49 12.96
N ASP A 82 9.48 3.72 13.64
CA ASP A 82 8.68 2.65 14.24
C ASP A 82 7.22 2.62 13.74
N ARG A 83 7.09 2.33 12.44
CA ARG A 83 5.81 2.17 11.71
C ARG A 83 4.92 1.08 12.32
N LYS A 84 5.51 0.00 12.82
CA LYS A 84 4.80 -1.10 13.48
C LYS A 84 4.04 -0.62 14.72
N LYS A 85 4.69 0.19 15.57
CA LYS A 85 4.07 0.77 16.76
C LYS A 85 2.92 1.72 16.44
N ALA A 86 3.04 2.50 15.36
CA ALA A 86 1.96 3.37 14.89
C ALA A 86 0.73 2.58 14.47
N ILE A 87 0.90 1.60 13.58
CA ILE A 87 -0.16 0.69 13.11
C ILE A 87 -0.80 -0.04 14.30
N ARG A 88 0.01 -0.56 15.22
CA ARG A 88 -0.49 -1.23 16.43
C ARG A 88 -1.32 -0.31 17.32
N ARG A 89 -0.86 0.92 17.58
CA ARG A 89 -1.61 1.92 18.37
C ARG A 89 -2.95 2.28 17.72
N TYR A 90 -2.98 2.37 16.40
CA TYR A 90 -4.18 2.62 15.63
C TYR A 90 -5.18 1.46 15.78
N LEU A 91 -4.72 0.24 15.52
CA LEU A 91 -5.58 -0.92 15.38
C LEU A 91 -6.06 -1.46 16.74
N MET A 92 -5.26 -1.35 17.80
CA MET A 92 -5.63 -1.81 19.15
C MET A 92 -6.74 -0.97 19.81
N LYS A 93 -6.85 0.33 19.52
CA LYS A 93 -7.89 1.21 20.10
C LYS A 93 -9.33 0.77 19.76
N ARG A 94 -9.50 -0.02 18.69
CA ARG A 94 -10.82 -0.37 18.14
C ARG A 94 -11.50 -1.57 18.82
N ARG A 95 -10.79 -2.31 19.69
CA ARG A 95 -11.39 -3.42 20.47
C ARG A 95 -12.13 -2.87 21.70
N GLY A 96 -13.35 -2.37 21.47
CA GLY A 96 -14.37 -2.30 22.53
C GLY A 96 -14.66 -0.94 23.15
N ASP A 97 -14.14 0.17 22.61
CA ASP A 97 -14.50 1.51 23.08
C ASP A 97 -15.26 2.27 21.98
N PHE A 98 -16.41 2.84 22.38
CA PHE A 98 -17.35 3.61 21.55
C PHE A 98 -17.46 5.05 22.05
N SER A 99 -16.46 5.50 22.81
CA SER A 99 -16.40 6.87 23.25
C SER A 99 -16.43 7.80 22.03
N ILE A 100 -17.00 9.00 22.19
CA ILE A 100 -16.93 10.04 21.16
C ILE A 100 -15.47 10.35 20.78
N PHE A 101 -14.53 10.07 21.68
CA PHE A 101 -13.10 10.14 21.44
C PHE A 101 -12.60 9.07 20.45
N ASP A 102 -13.15 7.85 20.47
CA ASP A 102 -12.78 6.80 19.51
C ASP A 102 -13.38 7.03 18.13
N ILE A 103 -14.59 7.58 18.07
CA ILE A 103 -15.21 7.99 16.81
C ILE A 103 -14.45 9.18 16.25
N GLY A 104 -14.17 10.20 17.05
CA GLY A 104 -13.33 11.32 16.64
C GLY A 104 -11.97 10.84 16.14
N ALA A 105 -11.35 9.89 16.84
CA ALA A 105 -10.08 9.24 16.47
C ALA A 105 -10.20 8.20 15.35
N ASP A 106 -11.36 8.07 14.69
CA ASP A 106 -11.51 7.25 13.50
C ASP A 106 -10.74 7.88 12.34
N PRO A 107 -9.76 7.18 11.76
CA PRO A 107 -8.88 7.81 10.79
C PRO A 107 -9.52 7.95 9.40
N ASN A 108 -10.60 7.20 9.15
CA ASN A 108 -11.46 7.47 8.00
C ASN A 108 -12.37 8.69 8.22
N MET A 109 -12.28 9.38 9.35
CA MET A 109 -12.89 10.70 9.53
C MET A 109 -11.96 11.82 9.07
N ILE A 110 -12.54 12.76 8.35
CA ILE A 110 -11.87 13.98 7.89
C ILE A 110 -12.03 15.04 8.99
N GLY A 111 -10.95 15.42 9.68
CA GLY A 111 -10.98 16.56 10.60
C GLY A 111 -9.86 16.59 11.67
N GLU A 112 -9.36 17.80 11.98
CA GLU A 112 -8.48 18.07 13.12
C GLU A 112 -9.30 18.30 14.38
N TRP A 113 -9.70 17.25 15.12
CA TRP A 113 -10.66 17.46 16.21
C TRP A 113 -10.06 17.52 17.63
N TRP A 114 -8.79 17.18 17.85
CA TRP A 114 -8.22 17.34 19.21
C TRP A 114 -6.70 17.51 19.33
N HIS A 115 -5.88 17.48 18.27
CA HIS A 115 -4.43 17.67 18.43
C HIS A 115 -3.75 18.30 17.19
N PRO A 116 -2.86 19.30 17.36
CA PRO A 116 -2.05 19.88 16.26
C PRO A 116 -1.07 18.89 15.56
N SER A 117 -1.01 17.65 16.04
CA SER A 117 -0.17 16.56 15.51
C SER A 117 -1.02 15.40 14.99
N ALA A 118 -2.35 15.54 14.98
CA ALA A 118 -3.21 14.60 14.29
C ALA A 118 -2.91 14.68 12.79
N PRO A 119 -2.82 13.54 12.09
CA PRO A 119 -2.57 13.54 10.65
C PRO A 119 -3.68 14.33 9.94
N LYS A 120 -3.31 15.14 8.94
CA LYS A 120 -4.28 15.94 8.16
C LYS A 120 -5.30 15.06 7.44
N TYR A 121 -4.90 13.83 7.12
CA TYR A 121 -5.72 12.75 6.57
C TYR A 121 -5.04 11.40 6.89
N CYS A 122 -5.78 10.39 7.36
CA CYS A 122 -5.24 9.06 7.66
C CYS A 122 -6.23 7.94 7.28
N PHE A 123 -6.22 7.47 6.04
CA PHE A 123 -7.20 6.48 5.58
C PHE A 123 -6.64 5.08 5.59
N VAL A 124 -7.50 4.13 5.94
CA VAL A 124 -7.19 2.70 5.87
C VAL A 124 -8.20 2.02 4.99
N LYS A 125 -7.74 1.33 3.95
CA LYS A 125 -8.58 0.53 3.07
C LYS A 125 -8.10 -0.92 3.10
N TYR A 126 -8.97 -1.81 3.54
CA TYR A 126 -8.85 -3.23 3.30
C TYR A 126 -9.28 -3.53 1.86
N LEU A 127 -8.37 -4.09 1.07
CA LEU A 127 -8.55 -4.37 -0.34
C LEU A 127 -8.47 -5.88 -0.57
N GLU A 128 -9.61 -6.51 -0.80
CA GLU A 128 -9.71 -7.95 -1.09
C GLU A 128 -8.96 -8.33 -2.38
N PRO A 129 -8.54 -9.60 -2.53
CA PRO A 129 -7.94 -10.10 -3.76
C PRO A 129 -8.76 -9.76 -5.01
N GLY A 130 -8.09 -9.30 -6.07
CA GLY A 130 -8.71 -8.93 -7.35
C GLY A 130 -9.58 -7.67 -7.30
N LYS A 131 -9.54 -6.90 -6.22
CA LYS A 131 -10.21 -5.59 -6.13
C LYS A 131 -9.25 -4.45 -6.40
N THR A 132 -9.84 -3.30 -6.72
CA THR A 132 -9.14 -2.06 -7.04
C THR A 132 -9.55 -0.94 -6.07
N PHE A 133 -8.59 -0.11 -5.69
CA PHE A 133 -8.82 1.13 -4.95
C PHE A 133 -8.15 2.30 -5.66
N THR A 134 -8.84 3.44 -5.70
CA THR A 134 -8.35 4.65 -6.36
C THR A 134 -8.27 5.82 -5.40
N ILE A 135 -7.14 6.52 -5.43
CA ILE A 135 -6.91 7.75 -4.68
C ILE A 135 -6.73 8.88 -5.68
N VAL A 136 -7.56 9.92 -5.58
CA VAL A 136 -7.52 11.08 -6.45
C VAL A 136 -7.03 12.28 -5.66
N PHE A 137 -5.84 12.77 -5.97
CA PHE A 137 -5.39 14.05 -5.45
C PHE A 137 -5.68 15.12 -6.49
N TYR A 138 -6.32 16.22 -6.09
CA TYR A 138 -6.66 17.29 -7.02
C TYR A 138 -6.22 18.66 -6.51
N SER A 139 -5.92 19.56 -7.43
CA SER A 139 -5.55 20.94 -7.17
C SER A 139 -6.29 21.85 -8.13
N GLU A 140 -6.95 22.86 -7.58
CA GLU A 140 -7.62 23.92 -8.32
C GLU A 140 -6.65 25.13 -8.38
N LYS A 141 -5.96 25.34 -9.50
CA LYS A 141 -5.04 26.48 -9.68
C LYS A 141 -5.02 27.01 -11.10
N ALA A 142 -4.82 28.33 -11.22
CA ALA A 142 -4.39 28.96 -12.46
C ALA A 142 -3.00 28.43 -12.87
N LEU A 143 -2.88 28.05 -14.14
CA LEU A 143 -1.72 27.42 -14.79
C LEU A 143 -0.36 28.01 -14.36
N THR A 144 0.27 27.43 -13.34
CA THR A 144 1.70 27.64 -13.07
C THR A 144 2.37 26.26 -12.90
N PRO A 145 3.04 25.75 -13.96
CA PRO A 145 3.51 24.36 -14.03
C PRO A 145 4.60 23.97 -13.03
N ASN A 146 5.24 24.93 -12.35
CA ASN A 146 6.55 24.73 -11.75
C ASN A 146 6.57 24.54 -10.22
N CYS A 147 5.41 24.37 -9.56
CA CYS A 147 5.34 24.36 -8.09
C CYS A 147 4.80 23.07 -7.46
N TRP A 148 4.60 21.99 -8.22
CA TRP A 148 3.96 20.78 -7.69
C TRP A 148 4.95 19.66 -7.42
N ASN A 149 5.29 19.49 -6.15
CA ASN A 149 6.03 18.32 -5.67
C ASN A 149 5.05 17.20 -5.28
N CYS A 150 4.43 16.57 -6.29
CA CYS A 150 3.43 15.49 -6.11
C CYS A 150 4.02 14.21 -5.55
N LYS A 151 5.35 14.09 -5.58
CA LYS A 151 6.08 12.93 -5.07
C LYS A 151 5.74 12.66 -3.61
N ASN A 152 5.65 13.72 -2.81
CA ASN A 152 5.34 13.63 -1.39
C ASN A 152 3.95 13.03 -1.11
N ALA A 153 2.93 13.34 -1.93
CA ALA A 153 1.57 12.82 -1.71
C ALA A 153 1.41 11.34 -2.10
N ILE A 154 2.19 10.88 -3.09
CA ILE A 154 2.23 9.46 -3.46
C ILE A 154 3.04 8.68 -2.42
N ASP A 155 4.11 9.27 -1.87
CA ASP A 155 4.94 8.67 -0.81
C ASP A 155 4.18 8.46 0.52
N ASP A 156 3.08 9.19 0.73
CA ASP A 156 2.15 8.99 1.85
C ASP A 156 1.32 7.70 1.72
N ILE A 157 1.26 7.09 0.53
CA ILE A 157 0.54 5.85 0.28
C ILE A 157 1.45 4.67 0.61
N ARG A 158 1.00 3.81 1.51
CA ARG A 158 1.69 2.59 1.93
C ARG A 158 0.75 1.41 1.78
N VAL A 159 1.28 0.30 1.29
CA VAL A 159 0.53 -0.94 1.12
C VAL A 159 1.19 -2.01 1.98
N PHE A 160 0.40 -2.68 2.80
CA PHE A 160 0.83 -3.79 3.64
C PHE A 160 0.06 -5.05 3.29
N SER A 161 0.72 -6.20 3.37
CA SER A 161 0.05 -7.49 3.33
C SER A 161 -0.78 -7.73 4.59
N ASP A 162 -1.82 -8.56 4.49
CA ASP A 162 -2.58 -9.00 5.67
C ASP A 162 -1.67 -9.68 6.71
N ARG A 163 -0.69 -10.47 6.23
CA ARG A 163 0.34 -11.07 7.08
C ARG A 163 1.12 -10.04 7.90
N GLU A 164 1.62 -8.97 7.28
CA GLU A 164 2.36 -7.91 8.00
C GLU A 164 1.49 -7.24 9.06
N ILE A 165 0.22 -6.96 8.74
CA ILE A 165 -0.71 -6.35 9.71
C ILE A 165 -0.99 -7.30 10.87
N ASN A 166 -1.19 -8.59 10.62
CA ASN A 166 -1.38 -9.59 11.66
C ASN A 166 -0.14 -9.75 12.55
N GLU A 167 1.07 -9.67 11.98
CA GLU A 167 2.33 -9.65 12.74
C GLU A 167 2.48 -8.38 13.60
N TYR A 168 1.87 -7.27 13.20
CA TYR A 168 1.91 -6.00 13.94
C TYR A 168 0.85 -5.93 15.03
N CYS A 169 -0.35 -6.47 14.76
CA CYS A 169 -1.50 -6.43 15.64
C CYS A 169 -2.30 -7.75 15.54
N PRO A 170 -1.92 -8.80 16.29
CA PRO A 170 -2.57 -10.11 16.19
C PRO A 170 -4.04 -10.05 16.66
N GLY A 171 -4.89 -10.88 16.04
CA GLY A 171 -6.31 -10.99 16.38
C GLY A 171 -7.21 -9.92 15.76
N LEU A 172 -6.77 -9.26 14.69
CA LEU A 172 -7.65 -8.39 13.90
C LEU A 172 -8.65 -9.15 13.00
N GLU A 173 -8.53 -10.48 12.99
CA GLU A 173 -9.09 -11.46 12.05
C GLU A 173 -10.63 -11.50 11.94
N ALA A 174 -11.37 -10.75 12.75
CA ALA A 174 -12.82 -10.74 12.65
C ALA A 174 -13.28 -9.85 11.48
N PRO A 175 -14.05 -10.38 10.49
CA PRO A 175 -14.52 -9.61 9.33
C PRO A 175 -15.28 -8.32 9.71
N TYR A 176 -15.99 -8.34 10.84
CA TYR A 176 -16.70 -7.17 11.35
C TYR A 176 -15.77 -6.06 11.83
N SER A 177 -14.67 -6.42 12.50
CA SER A 177 -13.65 -5.46 12.95
C SER A 177 -12.96 -4.78 11.78
N ILE A 178 -12.63 -5.56 10.74
CA ILE A 178 -11.99 -5.06 9.51
C ILE A 178 -12.94 -4.12 8.75
N LYS A 179 -14.20 -4.52 8.55
CA LYS A 179 -15.22 -3.68 7.86
C LYS A 179 -15.48 -2.36 8.58
N ARG A 180 -15.36 -2.33 9.92
CA ARG A 180 -15.49 -1.09 10.70
C ARG A 180 -14.31 -0.14 10.50
N ILE A 181 -13.11 -0.66 10.27
CA ILE A 181 -11.87 0.12 10.14
C ILE A 181 -11.60 0.53 8.68
N SER A 182 -12.11 -0.24 7.72
CA SER A 182 -11.86 -0.01 6.30
C SER A 182 -12.75 1.11 5.73
N TYR A 183 -12.15 2.00 4.95
CA TYR A 183 -12.87 3.00 4.20
C TYR A 183 -13.85 2.32 3.23
N PRO A 184 -15.16 2.66 3.30
CA PRO A 184 -16.20 1.85 2.67
C PRO A 184 -16.23 1.97 1.14
N HIS A 185 -15.73 3.07 0.58
CA HIS A 185 -15.76 3.31 -0.86
C HIS A 185 -14.49 2.84 -1.56
N ASN A 186 -14.55 2.65 -2.88
CA ASN A 186 -13.41 2.22 -3.69
C ASN A 186 -12.61 3.38 -4.28
N VAL A 187 -13.08 4.60 -4.07
CA VAL A 187 -12.41 5.82 -4.48
C VAL A 187 -12.45 6.82 -3.35
N ILE A 188 -11.35 7.56 -3.18
CA ILE A 188 -11.28 8.70 -2.28
C ILE A 188 -10.59 9.87 -2.98
N ALA A 189 -11.03 11.09 -2.68
CA ALA A 189 -10.50 12.29 -3.29
C ALA A 189 -10.03 13.32 -2.25
N PHE A 190 -8.88 13.94 -2.49
CA PHE A 190 -8.26 14.91 -1.59
C PHE A 190 -7.80 16.17 -2.32
N PRO A 191 -8.11 17.37 -1.79
CA PRO A 191 -7.49 18.59 -2.27
C PRO A 191 -6.03 18.64 -1.81
N ILE A 192 -5.09 18.89 -2.74
CA ILE A 192 -3.72 19.25 -2.42
C ILE A 192 -3.72 20.73 -2.05
N LYS A 193 -3.61 21.06 -0.77
CA LYS A 193 -3.30 22.44 -0.35
C LYS A 193 -1.90 22.78 -0.84
N ALA A 194 -1.78 23.80 -1.69
CA ALA A 194 -0.49 24.28 -2.18
C ALA A 194 0.25 25.16 -1.13
N ASP A 195 0.16 24.78 0.14
CA ASP A 195 0.70 25.55 1.25
C ASP A 195 2.08 25.04 1.63
N LYS A 196 3.08 25.45 0.84
CA LYS A 196 4.50 25.71 1.21
C LYS A 196 5.33 26.12 -0.02
N LEU A 197 4.92 27.21 -0.66
CA LEU A 197 5.82 27.98 -1.54
C LEU A 197 5.89 29.46 -1.09
N SER A 198 5.62 29.73 0.19
CA SER A 198 5.72 31.07 0.77
C SER A 198 7.01 31.31 1.57
N ASP A 199 7.86 30.32 1.76
CA ASP A 199 9.14 30.48 2.49
C ASP A 199 10.31 30.90 1.59
N THR A 200 10.04 31.44 0.40
CA THR A 200 11.10 32.00 -0.48
C THR A 200 10.73 33.35 -1.11
N ILE A 201 9.84 34.10 -0.47
CA ILE A 201 9.78 35.56 -0.66
C ILE A 201 9.66 36.19 0.74
N SER A 202 10.77 36.18 1.47
CA SER A 202 10.94 36.99 2.66
C SER A 202 12.42 37.38 2.79
N LYS A 203 12.66 38.63 2.38
CA LYS A 203 13.90 39.43 2.36
C LYS A 203 14.82 39.25 1.16
#